data_AF-A0A7C7RM93-F1
#
_entry.id   AF-A0A7C7RM93-F1
#
_cell.length_a   1.000
_cell.length_b   1.000
_cell.length_c   1.000
_cell.angle_alpha   90.00
_cell.angle_beta   90.00
_cell.angle_gamma   90.00
#
_symmetry.space_group_name_H-M   'P 1'
#
loop_
_entity.id
_entity.type
_entity.pdbx_description
1 polymer ?
#
loop_
_entity_poly.entity_id
_entity_poly.type
_entity_poly.pdbx_seq_one_letter_code
_entity_poly.pdbx_strand_id
1 'polypeptide(L)'
;MNEMLKPLKQSDFDAEGLVLVAQSENYWIYDDNRMDKARIEVVTNKGKSNEKHCLFECPRPKRKLEWKLIEYIIRACTRQTNLIPFILDNKSMMKLAEYLYRHGSKSLSSMYTYALTVRQFSDYAKMSADELIAACLNSEGIPDQKKVHEASLLVDEFLGELEDEGRATYSLLVKSACIKTFYRVNGIQITTPIRYKARTTYRDRAPTPEEIQRMIEMANLREKAMIAMLATGGFRIGTLCKLKYRHVKEDLEAGRVPLHIHVEAELNKGKVCDYDTFINDEAVRYLKLYLEQRREGTDKIPPEPITDESPLFRTKEKEVKPLPPRVAKVALRNVLKRAGLFKKNGKRSEIRVHSLRKFFRTQMTALGVPTEYVEYMMGHKLSTYHDVRMKGVEFLRGKYAEANIRIFPKP
;
A
#
# COMPACT_ATOMS: atom_id res chain seq x y z
N MET A 1 13.45 -26.56 -26.52
CA MET A 1 14.82 -26.04 -26.35
C MET A 1 14.67 -24.65 -25.75
N ASN A 2 14.75 -24.55 -24.42
CA ASN A 2 14.47 -23.34 -23.65
C ASN A 2 15.62 -22.34 -23.82
N GLU A 3 15.42 -21.26 -24.57
CA GLU A 3 16.28 -20.09 -24.47
C GLU A 3 16.00 -19.40 -23.13
N MET A 4 16.84 -19.70 -22.14
CA MET A 4 16.89 -18.91 -20.90
C MET A 4 17.35 -17.49 -21.24
N LEU A 5 16.45 -16.52 -21.08
CA LEU A 5 16.74 -15.09 -21.18
C LEU A 5 17.81 -14.71 -20.14
N LYS A 6 19.03 -14.40 -20.62
CA LYS A 6 20.11 -13.86 -19.79
C LYS A 6 19.89 -12.35 -19.61
N PRO A 7 20.16 -11.78 -18.43
CA PRO A 7 20.22 -10.33 -18.27
C PRO A 7 21.32 -9.77 -19.18
N LEU A 8 20.96 -8.83 -20.06
CA LEU A 8 21.92 -8.10 -20.90
C LEU A 8 22.91 -7.36 -20.00
N LYS A 9 24.20 -7.39 -20.37
CA LYS A 9 25.20 -6.51 -19.76
C LYS A 9 24.90 -5.07 -20.17
N GLN A 10 25.28 -4.11 -19.32
CA GLN A 10 25.05 -2.67 -19.53
C GLN A 10 25.63 -2.14 -20.86
N SER A 11 26.55 -2.88 -21.50
CA SER A 11 27.15 -2.56 -22.80
C SER A 11 26.27 -2.87 -24.02
N ASP A 12 25.21 -3.68 -23.89
CA ASP A 12 24.44 -4.20 -25.03
C ASP A 12 23.09 -3.50 -25.23
N PHE A 13 22.77 -2.51 -24.39
CA PHE A 13 21.51 -1.78 -24.48
C PHE A 13 21.66 -0.51 -25.31
N ASP A 14 21.63 -0.67 -26.62
CA ASP A 14 21.47 0.45 -27.53
C ASP A 14 19.98 0.80 -27.68
N ALA A 15 19.62 2.03 -27.30
CA ALA A 15 18.27 2.56 -27.45
C ALA A 15 18.02 3.21 -28.82
N GLU A 16 19.05 3.29 -29.67
CA GLU A 16 18.98 3.92 -30.98
C GLU A 16 18.02 3.16 -31.91
N GLY A 17 16.97 3.84 -32.36
CA GLY A 17 15.91 3.24 -33.20
C GLY A 17 14.79 2.53 -32.46
N LEU A 18 14.79 2.50 -31.12
CA LEU A 18 13.69 1.99 -30.31
C LEU A 18 12.59 3.04 -30.12
N VAL A 19 11.32 2.62 -30.08
CA VAL A 19 10.19 3.54 -29.83
C VAL A 19 9.85 3.51 -28.34
N LEU A 20 9.95 4.65 -27.64
CA LEU A 20 9.58 4.73 -26.23
C LEU A 20 8.05 4.62 -26.04
N VAL A 21 7.61 3.59 -25.30
CA VAL A 21 6.20 3.32 -25.03
C VAL A 21 5.74 3.92 -23.70
N ALA A 22 6.56 3.78 -22.67
CA ALA A 22 6.27 4.32 -21.34
C ALA A 22 7.57 4.52 -20.55
N GLN A 23 7.59 5.54 -19.69
CA GLN A 23 8.72 5.82 -18.82
C GLN A 23 8.26 6.36 -17.46
N SER A 24 9.16 6.24 -16.49
CA SER A 24 9.09 6.85 -15.16
C SER A 24 10.51 7.19 -14.71
N GLU A 25 10.67 7.74 -13.52
CA GLU A 25 12.00 8.04 -12.96
C GLU A 25 12.94 6.82 -12.92
N ASN A 26 12.41 5.61 -12.84
CA ASN A 26 13.17 4.39 -12.52
C ASN A 26 12.90 3.21 -13.47
N TYR A 27 12.21 3.44 -14.58
CA TYR A 27 12.07 2.43 -15.63
C TYR A 27 11.73 3.05 -16.98
N TRP A 28 12.08 2.33 -18.04
CA TRP A 28 11.76 2.66 -19.42
C TRP A 28 11.30 1.40 -20.15
N ILE A 29 10.27 1.54 -20.98
CA ILE A 29 9.68 0.48 -21.79
C ILE A 29 9.74 0.93 -23.24
N TYR A 30 10.39 0.13 -24.06
CA TYR A 30 10.63 0.39 -25.45
C TYR A 30 9.99 -0.69 -26.32
N ASP A 31 9.47 -0.28 -27.47
CA ASP A 31 9.02 -1.13 -28.56
C ASP A 31 10.14 -1.26 -29.59
N ASP A 32 10.69 -2.47 -29.69
CA ASP A 32 11.65 -2.86 -30.72
C ASP A 32 10.90 -3.57 -31.85
N ASN A 33 10.37 -2.75 -32.77
CA ASN A 33 9.67 -3.24 -33.96
C ASN A 33 10.57 -4.10 -34.87
N ARG A 34 11.89 -3.90 -34.84
CA ARG A 34 12.83 -4.61 -35.71
C ARG A 34 13.03 -6.05 -35.26
N MET A 35 13.10 -6.25 -33.93
CA MET A 35 13.31 -7.56 -33.31
C MET A 35 12.01 -8.25 -32.87
N ASP A 36 10.85 -7.62 -33.09
CA ASP A 36 9.54 -8.05 -32.56
C ASP A 36 9.57 -8.30 -31.04
N LYS A 37 10.23 -7.39 -30.30
CA LYS A 37 10.39 -7.47 -28.83
C LYS A 37 9.96 -6.20 -28.12
N ALA A 38 9.55 -6.37 -26.87
CA ALA A 38 9.51 -5.27 -25.90
C ALA A 38 10.80 -5.31 -25.07
N ARG A 39 11.54 -4.20 -25.06
CA ARG A 39 12.74 -4.02 -24.27
C ARG A 39 12.45 -3.16 -23.05
N ILE A 40 12.90 -3.60 -21.89
CA ILE A 40 12.55 -2.98 -20.61
C ILE A 40 13.84 -2.73 -19.83
N GLU A 41 14.01 -1.50 -19.39
CA GLU A 41 15.03 -1.12 -18.43
C GLU A 41 14.39 -0.77 -17.10
N VAL A 42 14.88 -1.33 -16.01
CA VAL A 42 14.46 -1.01 -14.64
C VAL A 42 15.68 -0.66 -13.82
N VAL A 43 15.69 0.54 -13.25
CA VAL A 43 16.76 1.00 -12.37
C VAL A 43 16.33 0.87 -10.92
N THR A 44 17.08 0.07 -10.18
CA THR A 44 16.90 -0.09 -8.72
C THR A 44 17.91 0.78 -7.98
N ASN A 45 17.50 1.33 -6.83
CA ASN A 45 18.32 2.23 -6.01
C ASN A 45 18.88 3.45 -6.76
N LYS A 46 18.12 3.99 -7.72
CA LYS A 46 18.51 5.19 -8.48
C LYS A 46 19.00 6.32 -7.54
N GLY A 47 20.14 6.92 -7.87
CA GLY A 47 20.80 7.98 -7.11
C GLY A 47 21.52 7.52 -5.85
N LYS A 48 21.81 6.22 -5.69
CA LYS A 48 22.55 5.67 -4.56
C LYS A 48 23.81 4.94 -5.02
N SER A 49 24.75 4.72 -4.11
CA SER A 49 26.00 3.98 -4.36
C SER A 49 25.80 2.55 -4.88
N ASN A 50 24.61 1.97 -4.68
CA ASN A 50 24.24 0.63 -5.15
C ASN A 50 23.14 0.66 -6.23
N GLU A 51 23.13 1.70 -7.06
CA GLU A 51 22.30 1.77 -8.26
C GLU A 51 22.58 0.57 -9.17
N LYS A 52 21.51 -0.06 -9.66
CA LYS A 52 21.61 -1.24 -10.52
C LYS A 52 20.57 -1.16 -11.63
N HIS A 53 21.07 -1.18 -12.87
CA HIS A 53 20.29 -1.32 -14.08
C HIS A 53 19.98 -2.79 -14.32
N CYS A 54 18.71 -3.10 -14.52
CA CYS A 54 18.22 -4.44 -14.83
C CYS A 54 17.50 -4.37 -16.18
N LEU A 55 17.99 -5.13 -17.14
CA LEU A 55 17.45 -5.18 -18.49
C LEU A 55 16.64 -6.46 -18.67
N PHE A 56 15.46 -6.33 -19.26
CA PHE A 56 14.56 -7.44 -19.56
C PHE A 56 14.04 -7.33 -20.98
N GLU A 57 13.74 -8.47 -21.59
CA GLU A 57 13.09 -8.56 -22.89
C GLU A 57 11.89 -9.50 -22.78
N CYS A 58 10.84 -9.22 -23.55
CA CYS A 58 9.74 -10.16 -23.73
C CYS A 58 9.17 -10.02 -25.16
N PRO A 59 8.41 -11.01 -25.65
CA PRO A 59 7.77 -10.92 -26.97
C PRO A 59 6.95 -9.63 -27.10
N ARG A 60 7.02 -8.98 -28.26
CA ARG A 60 6.32 -7.72 -28.48
C ARG A 60 4.81 -7.88 -28.26
N PRO A 61 4.21 -7.08 -27.37
CA PRO A 61 2.78 -7.06 -27.17
C PRO A 61 2.02 -6.67 -28.44
N LYS A 62 0.98 -7.43 -28.77
CA LYS A 62 0.13 -7.15 -29.94
C LYS A 62 -1.03 -6.21 -29.59
N ARG A 63 -1.41 -6.14 -28.31
CA ARG A 63 -2.55 -5.34 -27.83
C ARG A 63 -2.08 -4.18 -26.95
N LYS A 64 -2.74 -3.03 -27.06
CA LYS A 64 -2.51 -1.86 -26.16
C LYS A 64 -2.60 -2.22 -24.67
N LEU A 65 -3.50 -3.16 -24.33
CA LEU A 65 -3.66 -3.63 -22.95
C LEU A 65 -2.40 -4.34 -22.43
N GLU A 66 -1.73 -5.16 -23.25
CA GLU A 66 -0.57 -5.94 -22.83
C GLU A 66 0.62 -5.03 -22.50
N TRP A 67 0.83 -3.95 -23.26
CA TRP A 67 1.78 -2.88 -22.89
C TRP A 67 1.48 -2.30 -21.49
N LYS A 68 0.20 -2.08 -21.18
CA LYS A 68 -0.22 -1.61 -19.84
C LYS A 68 -0.04 -2.65 -18.74
N LEU A 69 -0.13 -3.95 -19.06
CA LEU A 69 0.17 -5.02 -18.12
C LEU A 69 1.67 -5.07 -17.80
N ILE A 70 2.54 -4.92 -18.81
CA ILE A 70 4.00 -4.84 -18.60
C ILE A 70 4.34 -3.68 -17.66
N GLU A 71 3.80 -2.48 -17.92
CA GLU A 71 3.99 -1.31 -17.05
C GLU A 71 3.51 -1.59 -15.62
N TYR A 72 2.33 -2.24 -15.47
CA TYR A 72 1.77 -2.62 -14.18
C TYR A 72 2.67 -3.62 -13.41
N ILE A 73 3.21 -4.62 -14.10
CA ILE A 73 4.12 -5.64 -13.54
C ILE A 73 5.42 -5.00 -13.08
N ILE A 74 6.05 -4.18 -13.93
CA ILE A 74 7.30 -3.49 -13.60
C ILE A 74 7.11 -2.63 -12.35
N ARG A 75 6.05 -1.81 -12.33
CA ARG A 75 5.72 -0.94 -11.18
C ARG A 75 5.49 -1.75 -9.90
N ALA A 76 4.86 -2.92 -9.99
CA ALA A 76 4.63 -3.80 -8.85
C ALA A 76 5.93 -4.45 -8.34
N CYS A 77 6.86 -4.79 -9.23
CA CYS A 77 8.04 -5.61 -8.94
C CYS A 77 9.36 -4.83 -8.87
N THR A 78 9.34 -3.49 -8.93
CA THR A 78 10.53 -2.62 -8.79
C THR A 78 11.43 -2.94 -7.58
N ARG A 79 10.87 -3.49 -6.50
CA ARG A 79 11.61 -3.85 -5.27
C ARG A 79 12.32 -5.20 -5.35
N GLN A 80 11.89 -6.05 -6.26
CA GLN A 80 12.41 -7.40 -6.45
C GLN A 80 12.31 -7.75 -7.94
N THR A 81 13.24 -7.18 -8.71
CA THR A 81 13.18 -7.19 -10.17
C THR A 81 13.26 -8.58 -10.78
N ASN A 82 13.77 -9.57 -10.06
CA ASN A 82 13.75 -10.97 -10.49
C ASN A 82 12.33 -11.57 -10.63
N LEU A 83 11.28 -10.92 -10.09
CA LEU A 83 9.88 -11.31 -10.32
C LEU A 83 9.38 -10.88 -11.70
N ILE A 84 9.99 -9.87 -12.33
CA ILE A 84 9.58 -9.38 -13.65
C ILE A 84 9.69 -10.49 -14.71
N PRO A 85 10.86 -11.10 -14.94
CA PRO A 85 10.97 -12.18 -15.93
C PRO A 85 10.09 -13.38 -15.57
N PHE A 86 10.03 -13.76 -14.28
CA PHE A 86 9.12 -14.82 -13.82
C PHE A 86 7.67 -14.62 -14.25
N ILE A 87 7.16 -13.38 -14.24
CA ILE A 87 5.80 -13.08 -14.67
C ILE A 87 5.71 -13.03 -16.20
N LEU A 88 6.63 -12.34 -16.87
CA LEU A 88 6.59 -12.10 -18.31
C LEU A 88 6.79 -13.39 -19.12
N ASP A 89 7.60 -14.32 -18.61
CA ASP A 89 7.94 -15.59 -19.28
C ASP A 89 6.84 -16.64 -19.15
N ASN A 90 5.87 -16.45 -18.24
CA ASN A 90 4.80 -17.41 -17.96
C ASN A 90 3.43 -16.86 -18.39
N LYS A 91 2.79 -17.52 -19.37
CA LYS A 91 1.46 -17.14 -19.86
C LYS A 91 0.40 -17.18 -18.75
N SER A 92 0.53 -18.15 -17.85
CA SER A 92 -0.35 -18.31 -16.67
C SER A 92 -0.25 -17.14 -15.69
N MET A 93 0.95 -16.56 -15.54
CA MET A 93 1.18 -15.38 -14.72
C MET A 93 0.69 -14.10 -15.40
N MET A 94 0.82 -14.01 -16.73
CA MET A 94 0.24 -12.91 -17.51
C MET A 94 -1.29 -12.89 -17.44
N LYS A 95 -1.96 -14.06 -17.49
CA LYS A 95 -3.41 -14.17 -17.25
C LYS A 95 -3.80 -13.68 -15.85
N LEU A 96 -3.02 -14.03 -14.83
CA LEU A 96 -3.22 -13.55 -13.47
C LEU A 96 -3.02 -12.03 -13.36
N ALA A 97 -1.99 -11.47 -13.99
CA ALA A 97 -1.75 -10.04 -14.04
C ALA A 97 -2.91 -9.30 -14.73
N GLU A 98 -3.40 -9.83 -15.86
CA GLU A 98 -4.57 -9.31 -16.57
C GLU A 98 -5.82 -9.33 -15.69
N TYR A 99 -6.09 -10.44 -15.00
CA TYR A 99 -7.22 -10.56 -14.09
C TYR A 99 -7.16 -9.51 -12.97
N LEU A 100 -6.00 -9.36 -12.31
CA LEU A 100 -5.82 -8.38 -11.24
C LEU A 100 -5.91 -6.93 -11.74
N TYR A 101 -5.55 -6.69 -12.99
CA TYR A 101 -5.63 -5.37 -13.63
C TYR A 101 -7.06 -5.02 -14.07
N ARG A 102 -7.79 -5.96 -14.70
CA ARG A 102 -9.11 -5.70 -15.27
C ARG A 102 -10.24 -5.86 -14.26
N HIS A 103 -10.19 -6.94 -13.48
CA HIS A 103 -11.26 -7.34 -12.57
C HIS A 103 -10.91 -7.11 -11.10
N GLY A 104 -9.63 -6.84 -10.81
CA GLY A 104 -9.15 -6.44 -9.49
C GLY A 104 -9.07 -4.93 -9.32
N SER A 105 -8.47 -4.51 -8.19
CA SER A 105 -8.31 -3.09 -7.84
C SER A 105 -7.09 -2.43 -8.49
N LYS A 106 -6.42 -3.06 -9.46
CA LYS A 106 -5.13 -2.61 -10.03
C LYS A 106 -4.04 -2.31 -8.99
N SER A 107 -4.08 -3.04 -7.87
CA SER A 107 -3.16 -2.81 -6.75
C SER A 107 -1.78 -3.41 -7.04
N LEU A 108 -0.77 -2.54 -7.16
CA LEU A 108 0.63 -2.94 -7.30
C LEU A 108 1.08 -3.91 -6.19
N SER A 109 0.63 -3.68 -4.96
CA SER A 109 0.93 -4.58 -3.84
C SER A 109 0.28 -5.95 -3.99
N SER A 110 -0.93 -6.01 -4.57
CA SER A 110 -1.60 -7.29 -4.81
C SER A 110 -0.84 -8.08 -5.87
N MET A 111 -0.48 -7.45 -6.99
CA MET A 111 0.34 -8.12 -8.02
C MET A 111 1.64 -8.67 -7.45
N TYR A 112 2.36 -7.85 -6.67
CA TYR A 112 3.58 -8.28 -5.99
C TYR A 112 3.36 -9.48 -5.06
N THR A 113 2.33 -9.44 -4.19
CA THR A 113 2.04 -10.54 -3.25
C THR A 113 1.68 -11.84 -3.97
N TYR A 114 0.91 -11.75 -5.05
CA TYR A 114 0.54 -12.90 -5.86
C TYR A 114 1.77 -13.48 -6.57
N ALA A 115 2.55 -12.65 -7.27
CA ALA A 115 3.77 -13.09 -7.94
C ALA A 115 4.76 -13.75 -6.98
N LEU A 116 5.01 -13.15 -5.82
CA LEU A 116 5.90 -13.72 -4.82
C LEU A 116 5.39 -15.06 -4.29
N THR A 117 4.07 -15.18 -4.06
CA THR A 117 3.49 -16.42 -3.54
C THR A 117 3.53 -17.53 -4.58
N VAL A 118 3.15 -17.25 -5.83
CA VAL A 118 3.19 -18.25 -6.91
C VAL A 118 4.63 -18.65 -7.20
N ARG A 119 5.58 -17.72 -7.18
CA ARG A 119 7.00 -18.05 -7.29
C ARG A 119 7.48 -18.98 -6.19
N GLN A 120 7.17 -18.70 -4.93
CA GLN A 120 7.57 -19.57 -3.81
C GLN A 120 6.98 -20.98 -3.94
N PHE A 121 5.74 -21.08 -4.43
CA PHE A 121 5.11 -22.38 -4.70
C PHE A 121 5.74 -23.09 -5.91
N SER A 122 6.05 -22.36 -6.97
CA SER A 122 6.76 -22.83 -8.17
C SER A 122 8.17 -23.35 -7.82
N ASP A 123 8.90 -22.63 -6.98
CA ASP A 123 10.22 -23.02 -6.48
C ASP A 123 10.12 -24.32 -5.64
N TYR A 124 9.08 -24.45 -4.80
CA TYR A 124 8.82 -25.66 -4.00
C TYR A 124 8.49 -26.87 -4.88
N ALA A 125 7.58 -26.69 -5.84
CA ALA A 125 7.16 -27.73 -6.78
C ALA A 125 8.24 -28.08 -7.82
N LYS A 126 9.29 -27.25 -7.95
CA LYS A 126 10.32 -27.34 -9.00
C LYS A 126 9.72 -27.32 -10.41
N MET A 127 8.65 -26.54 -10.58
CA MET A 127 7.91 -26.39 -11.82
C MET A 127 7.70 -24.90 -12.08
N SER A 128 7.85 -24.46 -13.33
CA SER A 128 7.43 -23.12 -13.75
C SER A 128 5.92 -22.92 -13.53
N ALA A 129 5.47 -21.66 -13.55
CA ALA A 129 4.05 -21.36 -13.36
C ALA A 129 3.20 -21.97 -14.50
N ASP A 130 3.71 -21.99 -15.73
CA ASP A 130 3.02 -22.64 -16.85
C ASP A 130 2.98 -24.17 -16.70
N GLU A 131 4.06 -24.80 -16.21
CA GLU A 131 4.08 -26.25 -15.95
C GLU A 131 3.11 -26.64 -14.83
N LEU A 132 2.94 -25.83 -13.78
CA LEU A 132 1.95 -26.07 -12.72
C LEU A 132 0.53 -26.18 -13.28
N ILE A 133 0.19 -25.30 -14.24
CA ILE A 133 -1.11 -25.33 -14.92
C ILE A 133 -1.18 -26.51 -15.87
N ALA A 134 -0.15 -26.75 -16.68
CA ALA A 134 -0.11 -27.84 -17.66
C ALA A 134 -0.22 -29.22 -17.01
N ALA A 135 0.37 -29.41 -15.83
CA ALA A 135 0.28 -30.66 -15.07
C ALA A 135 -1.15 -31.01 -14.66
N CYS A 136 -2.08 -30.06 -14.63
CA CYS A 136 -3.49 -30.32 -14.32
C CYS A 136 -4.32 -30.73 -15.55
N LEU A 137 -3.76 -30.66 -16.77
CA LEU A 137 -4.50 -30.85 -18.02
C LEU A 137 -4.25 -32.25 -18.61
N ASN A 138 -5.23 -32.76 -19.36
CA ASN A 138 -5.09 -33.94 -20.21
C ASN A 138 -4.49 -33.56 -21.59
N SER A 139 -4.33 -34.55 -22.48
CA SER A 139 -3.82 -34.35 -23.84
C SER A 139 -4.68 -33.43 -24.71
N GLU A 140 -5.94 -33.20 -24.33
CA GLU A 140 -6.90 -32.33 -25.01
C GLU A 140 -6.95 -30.91 -24.40
N GLY A 141 -6.13 -30.64 -23.37
CA GLY A 141 -6.11 -29.34 -22.68
C GLY A 141 -7.27 -29.12 -21.72
N ILE A 142 -8.00 -30.18 -21.35
CA ILE A 142 -9.10 -30.17 -20.39
C ILE A 142 -8.58 -30.54 -18.99
N PRO A 143 -9.03 -29.89 -17.91
CA PRO A 143 -8.65 -30.27 -16.55
C PRO A 143 -9.00 -31.73 -16.23
N ASP A 144 -7.98 -32.53 -15.91
CA ASP A 144 -8.14 -33.90 -15.44
C ASP A 144 -8.37 -33.88 -13.92
N GLN A 145 -9.52 -34.39 -13.47
CA GLN A 145 -9.90 -34.38 -12.05
C GLN A 145 -8.86 -35.04 -11.15
N LYS A 146 -8.19 -36.11 -11.62
CA LYS A 146 -7.14 -36.79 -10.83
C LYS A 146 -5.92 -35.88 -10.66
N LYS A 147 -5.45 -35.27 -11.74
CA LYS A 147 -4.30 -34.35 -11.71
C LYS A 147 -4.59 -33.06 -10.95
N VAL A 148 -5.82 -32.54 -11.04
CA VAL A 148 -6.28 -31.39 -10.25
C VAL A 148 -6.31 -31.73 -8.75
N HIS A 149 -6.67 -32.96 -8.41
CA HIS A 149 -6.60 -33.44 -7.02
C HIS A 149 -5.15 -33.53 -6.55
N GLU A 150 -4.23 -34.08 -7.34
CA GLU A 150 -2.79 -34.11 -7.05
C GLU A 150 -2.22 -32.70 -6.83
N ALA A 151 -2.56 -31.75 -7.70
CA ALA A 151 -2.18 -30.35 -7.51
C ALA A 151 -2.76 -29.75 -6.23
N SER A 152 -3.96 -30.16 -5.82
CA SER A 152 -4.56 -29.72 -4.56
C SER A 152 -3.82 -30.27 -3.34
N LEU A 153 -3.34 -31.51 -3.39
CA LEU A 153 -2.50 -32.12 -2.35
C LEU A 153 -1.14 -31.41 -2.27
N LEU A 154 -0.49 -31.16 -3.40
CA LEU A 154 0.79 -30.43 -3.45
C LEU A 154 0.69 -29.02 -2.84
N VAL A 155 -0.43 -28.33 -3.06
CA VAL A 155 -0.69 -27.04 -2.41
C VAL A 155 -0.85 -27.18 -0.91
N ASP A 156 -1.48 -28.25 -0.42
CA ASP A 156 -1.64 -28.51 1.00
C ASP A 156 -0.29 -28.81 1.66
N GLU A 157 0.53 -29.67 1.05
CA GLU A 157 1.90 -29.97 1.49
C GLU A 157 2.75 -28.70 1.58
N PHE A 158 2.75 -27.87 0.54
CA PHE A 158 3.44 -26.58 0.56
C PHE A 158 2.98 -25.67 1.71
N LEU A 159 1.67 -25.64 1.98
CA LEU A 159 1.14 -24.84 3.09
C LEU A 159 1.51 -25.43 4.45
N GLY A 160 1.61 -26.76 4.56
CA GLY A 160 2.10 -27.48 5.73
C GLY A 160 3.56 -27.20 6.04
N GLU A 161 4.44 -27.20 5.04
CA GLU A 161 5.85 -26.80 5.20
C GLU A 161 5.99 -25.36 5.71
N LEU A 162 5.20 -24.44 5.15
CA LEU A 162 5.15 -23.07 5.63
C LEU A 162 4.58 -22.95 7.05
N GLU A 163 3.69 -23.85 7.46
CA GLU A 163 3.18 -23.90 8.81
C GLU A 163 4.27 -24.35 9.79
N ASP A 164 5.05 -25.37 9.43
CA ASP A 164 6.20 -25.85 10.20
C ASP A 164 7.32 -24.78 10.33
N GLU A 165 7.55 -23.99 9.28
CA GLU A 165 8.41 -22.78 9.33
C GLU A 165 7.92 -21.70 10.33
N GLY A 166 6.77 -21.89 10.98
CA GLY A 166 6.21 -20.96 11.96
C GLY A 166 5.62 -19.70 11.33
N ARG A 167 5.09 -19.81 10.10
CA ARG A 167 4.33 -18.73 9.46
C ARG A 167 3.00 -18.52 10.18
N ALA A 168 2.55 -17.27 10.26
CA ALA A 168 1.29 -16.95 10.89
C ALA A 168 0.10 -17.52 10.08
N THR A 169 -0.93 -18.03 10.77
CA THR A 169 -2.15 -18.59 10.15
C THR A 169 -2.79 -17.65 9.12
N TYR A 170 -2.82 -16.34 9.39
CA TYR A 170 -3.35 -15.36 8.43
C TYR A 170 -2.48 -15.26 7.16
N SER A 171 -1.16 -15.43 7.28
CA SER A 171 -0.27 -15.47 6.12
C SER A 171 -0.53 -16.70 5.27
N LEU A 172 -0.75 -17.86 5.89
CA LEU A 172 -1.12 -19.11 5.19
C LEU A 172 -2.46 -18.96 4.47
N LEU A 173 -3.45 -18.35 5.12
CA LEU A 173 -4.74 -18.01 4.51
C LEU A 173 -4.58 -17.15 3.25
N VAL A 174 -3.77 -16.08 3.32
CA VAL A 174 -3.51 -15.21 2.16
C VAL A 174 -2.81 -15.97 1.04
N LYS A 175 -1.81 -16.80 1.37
CA LYS A 175 -1.08 -17.60 0.38
C LYS A 175 -1.97 -18.62 -0.31
N SER A 176 -2.78 -19.35 0.45
CA SER A 176 -3.80 -20.27 -0.07
C SER A 176 -4.76 -19.54 -1.03
N ALA A 177 -5.26 -18.36 -0.65
CA ALA A 177 -6.15 -17.57 -1.51
C ALA A 177 -5.47 -17.09 -2.81
N CYS A 178 -4.18 -16.71 -2.75
CA CYS A 178 -3.40 -16.35 -3.92
C CYS A 178 -3.25 -17.54 -4.89
N ILE A 179 -2.87 -18.71 -4.40
CA ILE A 179 -2.67 -19.92 -5.22
C ILE A 179 -4.00 -20.38 -5.82
N LYS A 180 -5.09 -20.42 -5.03
CA LYS A 180 -6.43 -20.73 -5.54
C LYS A 180 -6.87 -19.80 -6.67
N THR A 181 -6.60 -18.52 -6.52
CA THR A 181 -6.92 -17.53 -7.56
C THR A 181 -6.05 -17.75 -8.79
N PHE A 182 -4.76 -18.05 -8.64
CA PHE A 182 -3.86 -18.38 -9.76
C PHE A 182 -4.36 -19.57 -10.59
N TYR A 183 -4.76 -20.68 -9.96
CA TYR A 183 -5.35 -21.80 -10.69
C TYR A 183 -6.70 -21.42 -11.33
N ARG A 184 -7.58 -20.71 -10.60
CA ARG A 184 -8.91 -20.33 -11.09
C ARG A 184 -8.86 -19.46 -12.34
N VAL A 185 -8.00 -18.43 -12.37
CA VAL A 185 -7.87 -17.56 -13.55
C VAL A 185 -7.27 -18.28 -14.76
N ASN A 186 -6.63 -19.42 -14.51
CA ASN A 186 -6.10 -20.33 -15.53
C ASN A 186 -7.06 -21.48 -15.86
N GLY A 187 -8.31 -21.45 -15.37
CA GLY A 187 -9.36 -22.42 -15.73
C GLY A 187 -9.40 -23.67 -14.86
N ILE A 188 -8.62 -23.73 -13.78
CA ILE A 188 -8.54 -24.90 -12.90
C ILE A 188 -9.13 -24.57 -11.52
N GLN A 189 -10.00 -25.44 -11.01
CA GLN A 189 -10.56 -25.30 -9.66
C GLN A 189 -9.91 -26.31 -8.71
N ILE A 190 -9.01 -25.82 -7.86
CA ILE A 190 -8.39 -26.64 -6.79
C ILE A 190 -9.14 -26.49 -5.46
N THR A 191 -9.10 -27.54 -4.65
CA THR A 191 -9.70 -27.57 -3.31
C THR A 191 -8.65 -27.92 -2.27
N THR A 192 -8.30 -26.98 -1.39
CA THR A 192 -7.41 -27.29 -0.26
C THR A 192 -8.21 -27.92 0.88
N PRO A 193 -7.76 -29.05 1.46
CA PRO A 193 -8.46 -29.74 2.55
C PRO A 193 -8.46 -28.88 3.82
N ILE A 194 -7.34 -28.22 4.14
CA ILE A 194 -7.27 -27.31 5.29
C ILE A 194 -7.81 -25.92 4.93
N ARG A 195 -8.71 -25.43 5.78
CA ARG A 195 -9.21 -24.04 5.76
C ARG A 195 -8.63 -23.27 6.94
N TYR A 196 -7.56 -22.53 6.68
CA TYR A 196 -7.01 -21.58 7.64
C TYR A 196 -8.08 -20.54 8.03
N LYS A 197 -8.25 -20.30 9.34
CA LYS A 197 -9.15 -19.26 9.84
C LYS A 197 -8.37 -18.01 10.19
N ALA A 198 -8.90 -16.84 9.85
CA ALA A 198 -8.33 -15.58 10.29
C ALA A 198 -8.41 -15.48 11.82
N ARG A 199 -7.27 -15.59 12.49
CA ARG A 199 -7.15 -15.39 13.93
C ARG A 199 -6.20 -14.22 14.21
N THR A 200 -6.61 -13.33 15.11
CA THR A 200 -5.76 -12.22 15.54
C THR A 200 -4.69 -12.75 16.50
N THR A 201 -3.52 -13.10 15.98
CA THR A 201 -2.40 -13.66 16.77
C THR A 201 -1.80 -12.64 17.74
N TYR A 202 -1.82 -11.36 17.39
CA TYR A 202 -1.27 -10.29 18.24
C TYR A 202 -2.26 -9.13 18.28
N ARG A 203 -2.71 -8.76 19.48
CA ARG A 203 -3.60 -7.63 19.70
C ARG A 203 -2.77 -6.36 19.90
N ASP A 204 -2.96 -5.38 19.03
CA ASP A 204 -2.52 -4.01 19.23
C ASP A 204 -3.63 -3.21 19.94
N ARG A 205 -3.25 -2.32 20.85
CA ARG A 205 -4.19 -1.46 21.60
C ARG A 205 -4.10 0.00 21.15
N ALA A 206 -5.10 0.80 21.53
CA ALA A 206 -5.00 2.26 21.45
C ALA A 206 -3.98 2.76 22.51
N PRO A 207 -3.15 3.77 22.19
CA PRO A 207 -2.35 4.47 23.21
C PRO A 207 -3.28 5.23 24.17
N THR A 208 -2.80 5.50 25.39
CA THR A 208 -3.46 6.45 26.29
C THR A 208 -3.15 7.90 25.88
N PRO A 209 -3.93 8.90 26.34
CA PRO A 209 -3.59 10.30 26.11
C PRO A 209 -2.14 10.65 26.51
N GLU A 210 -1.68 10.20 27.67
CA GLU A 210 -0.33 10.45 28.21
C GLU A 210 0.77 9.79 27.35
N GLU A 211 0.47 8.64 26.74
CA GLU A 211 1.37 8.02 25.76
C GLU A 211 1.46 8.85 24.48
N ILE A 212 0.36 9.42 23.99
CA ILE A 212 0.37 10.32 22.84
C ILE A 212 1.13 11.61 23.18
N GLN A 213 0.94 12.18 24.37
CA GLN A 213 1.68 13.35 24.85
C GLN A 213 3.18 13.10 24.84
N ARG A 214 3.64 11.99 25.42
CA ARG A 214 5.06 11.57 25.38
C ARG A 214 5.59 11.40 23.96
N MET A 215 4.77 10.87 23.04
CA MET A 215 5.16 10.79 21.63
C MET A 215 5.34 12.19 21.02
N ILE A 216 4.46 13.14 21.33
CA ILE A 216 4.53 14.52 20.86
C ILE A 216 5.76 15.22 21.42
N GLU A 217 6.08 15.06 22.70
CA GLU A 217 7.27 15.65 23.33
C GLU A 217 8.57 15.19 22.63
N MET A 218 8.63 13.91 22.26
CA MET A 218 9.81 13.31 21.62
C MET A 218 9.84 13.48 20.09
N ALA A 219 8.84 14.12 19.49
CA ALA A 219 8.68 14.28 18.04
C ALA A 219 9.22 15.64 17.54
N ASN A 220 9.72 15.69 16.30
CA ASN A 220 9.93 16.97 15.61
C ASN A 220 8.60 17.56 15.11
N LEU A 221 8.57 18.83 14.68
CA LEU A 221 7.33 19.53 14.25
C LEU A 221 6.50 18.73 13.25
N ARG A 222 7.14 18.17 12.20
CA ARG A 222 6.46 17.31 11.22
C ARG A 222 5.81 16.11 11.87
N GLU A 223 6.55 15.41 12.74
CA GLU A 223 6.05 14.24 13.46
C GLU A 223 4.92 14.60 14.45
N LYS A 224 5.01 15.75 15.16
CA LYS A 224 3.97 16.25 16.07
C LYS A 224 2.66 16.47 15.33
N ALA A 225 2.70 17.19 14.21
CA ALA A 225 1.53 17.43 13.37
C ALA A 225 0.91 16.12 12.86
N MET A 226 1.74 15.17 12.40
CA MET A 226 1.24 13.87 11.96
C MET A 226 0.59 13.07 13.10
N ILE A 227 1.21 13.02 14.28
CA ILE A 227 0.68 12.28 15.43
C ILE A 227 -0.66 12.86 15.87
N ALA A 228 -0.73 14.19 16.01
CA ALA A 228 -1.95 14.87 16.43
C ALA A 228 -3.09 14.64 15.42
N MET A 229 -2.85 14.87 14.13
CA MET A 229 -3.86 14.62 13.09
C MET A 229 -4.31 13.15 13.02
N LEU A 230 -3.41 12.18 13.20
CA LEU A 230 -3.79 10.75 13.21
C LEU A 230 -4.64 10.39 14.43
N ALA A 231 -4.32 10.96 15.59
CA ALA A 231 -5.02 10.72 16.83
C ALA A 231 -6.41 11.37 16.85
N THR A 232 -6.57 12.54 16.25
CA THR A 232 -7.80 13.34 16.36
C THR A 232 -8.64 13.39 15.10
N GLY A 233 -8.11 13.01 13.93
CA GLY A 233 -8.87 12.99 12.66
C GLY A 233 -9.10 11.61 12.05
N GLY A 234 -8.69 10.54 12.73
CA GLY A 234 -9.05 9.18 12.35
C GLY A 234 -8.48 8.68 11.01
N PHE A 235 -7.49 9.34 10.41
CA PHE A 235 -6.98 9.01 9.07
C PHE A 235 -6.29 7.64 8.98
N ARG A 236 -6.37 7.00 7.80
CA ARG A 236 -5.36 6.00 7.42
C ARG A 236 -4.05 6.75 7.16
N ILE A 237 -2.93 6.21 7.61
CA ILE A 237 -1.60 6.82 7.34
C ILE A 237 -1.34 7.04 5.85
N GLY A 238 -1.82 6.14 5.00
CA GLY A 238 -1.71 6.27 3.54
C GLY A 238 -2.51 7.45 2.99
N THR A 239 -3.67 7.74 3.57
CA THR A 239 -4.52 8.90 3.23
C THR A 239 -3.85 10.18 3.69
N LEU A 240 -3.39 10.25 4.95
CA LEU A 240 -2.70 11.43 5.49
C LEU A 240 -1.48 11.84 4.64
N CYS A 241 -0.68 10.86 4.20
CA CYS A 241 0.48 11.09 3.34
C CYS A 241 0.15 11.61 1.93
N LYS A 242 -1.10 11.49 1.48
CA LYS A 242 -1.56 11.98 0.17
C LYS A 242 -2.26 13.33 0.24
N LEU A 243 -2.63 13.79 1.44
CA LEU A 243 -3.21 15.11 1.60
C LEU A 243 -2.23 16.18 1.09
N LYS A 244 -2.82 17.21 0.51
CA LYS A 244 -2.19 18.44 0.00
C LYS A 244 -2.74 19.65 0.74
N TYR A 245 -2.08 20.78 0.65
CA TYR A 245 -2.50 22.00 1.33
C TYR A 245 -3.94 22.42 0.98
N ARG A 246 -4.40 22.22 -0.26
CA ARG A 246 -5.80 22.51 -0.66
C ARG A 246 -6.87 21.86 0.22
N HIS A 247 -6.60 20.71 0.85
CA HIS A 247 -7.59 20.00 1.67
C HIS A 247 -7.74 20.61 3.08
N VAL A 248 -6.83 21.50 3.49
CA VAL A 248 -6.89 22.18 4.79
C VAL A 248 -7.04 23.69 4.63
N LYS A 249 -6.69 24.25 3.46
CA LYS A 249 -6.56 25.68 3.20
C LYS A 249 -7.76 26.50 3.64
N GLU A 250 -8.97 26.13 3.23
CA GLU A 250 -10.17 26.93 3.47
C GLU A 250 -10.38 27.22 4.97
N ASP A 251 -10.41 26.16 5.78
CA ASP A 251 -10.60 26.28 7.23
C ASP A 251 -9.38 26.80 7.96
N LEU A 252 -8.17 26.44 7.50
CA LEU A 252 -6.93 26.85 8.15
C LEU A 252 -6.73 28.36 8.07
N GLU A 253 -6.98 28.94 6.89
CA GLU A 253 -6.86 30.38 6.61
C GLU A 253 -8.04 31.16 7.21
N ALA A 254 -9.24 30.58 7.26
CA ALA A 254 -10.39 31.16 7.96
C ALA A 254 -10.32 31.03 9.50
N GLY A 255 -9.32 30.33 10.04
CA GLY A 255 -9.17 30.11 11.48
C GLY A 255 -10.26 29.24 12.11
N ARG A 256 -10.95 28.41 11.32
CA ARG A 256 -12.06 27.55 11.79
C ARG A 256 -11.52 26.33 12.54
N VAL A 257 -12.04 26.09 13.74
CA VAL A 257 -11.70 24.95 14.58
C VAL A 257 -12.99 24.36 15.19
N PRO A 258 -13.21 23.03 15.17
CA PRO A 258 -12.40 21.96 14.58
C PRO A 258 -12.21 22.16 13.07
N LEU A 259 -11.00 21.95 12.54
CA LEU A 259 -10.70 22.17 11.12
C LEU A 259 -11.23 21.00 10.30
N HIS A 260 -12.01 21.29 9.27
CA HIS A 260 -12.59 20.31 8.33
C HIS A 260 -11.58 19.88 7.28
N ILE A 261 -11.62 18.58 6.96
CA ILE A 261 -10.85 17.97 5.87
C ILE A 261 -11.80 17.05 5.09
N HIS A 262 -12.09 17.43 3.86
CA HIS A 262 -12.72 16.54 2.90
C HIS A 262 -11.69 15.60 2.27
N VAL A 263 -11.91 14.29 2.36
CA VAL A 263 -11.04 13.27 1.78
C VAL A 263 -11.75 12.63 0.60
N GLU A 264 -11.24 12.86 -0.62
CA GLU A 264 -11.82 12.28 -1.81
C GLU A 264 -11.60 10.76 -1.88
N ALA A 265 -12.53 10.06 -2.53
CA ALA A 265 -12.48 8.61 -2.70
C ALA A 265 -11.13 8.15 -3.29
N GLU A 266 -10.57 8.90 -4.23
CA GLU A 266 -9.31 8.60 -4.92
C GLU A 266 -8.09 8.51 -3.99
N LEU A 267 -8.14 9.20 -2.86
CA LEU A 267 -7.08 9.13 -1.84
C LEU A 267 -7.18 7.83 -1.03
N ASN A 268 -8.37 7.23 -0.94
CA ASN A 268 -8.67 6.06 -0.14
C ASN A 268 -8.33 4.73 -0.83
N LYS A 269 -8.15 3.69 -0.01
CA LYS A 269 -7.95 2.33 -0.52
C LYS A 269 -9.26 1.83 -1.13
N GLY A 270 -9.22 1.41 -2.39
CA GLY A 270 -10.37 0.88 -3.11
C GLY A 270 -11.21 1.95 -3.82
N LYS A 271 -10.96 3.24 -3.57
CA LYS A 271 -11.59 4.37 -4.30
C LYS A 271 -13.12 4.38 -4.26
N VAL A 272 -13.70 3.95 -3.13
CA VAL A 272 -15.15 3.71 -3.03
C VAL A 272 -15.92 4.84 -2.34
N CYS A 273 -15.34 5.48 -1.33
CA CYS A 273 -16.03 6.48 -0.51
C CYS A 273 -15.14 7.69 -0.28
N ASP A 274 -15.70 8.87 -0.55
CA ASP A 274 -15.28 10.13 0.05
C ASP A 274 -15.86 10.25 1.46
N TYR A 275 -15.25 11.08 2.29
CA TYR A 275 -15.73 11.33 3.63
C TYR A 275 -15.20 12.66 4.18
N ASP A 276 -15.90 13.20 5.16
CA ASP A 276 -15.48 14.38 5.90
C ASP A 276 -14.97 13.98 7.28
N THR A 277 -13.86 14.57 7.69
CA THR A 277 -13.33 14.43 9.04
C THR A 277 -12.84 15.77 9.54
N PHE A 278 -12.47 15.82 10.82
CA PHE A 278 -12.05 17.04 11.48
C PHE A 278 -10.79 16.80 12.32
N ILE A 279 -10.05 17.87 12.57
CA ILE A 279 -8.94 17.86 13.52
C ILE A 279 -9.15 18.97 14.56
N ASN A 280 -8.78 18.67 15.81
CA ASN A 280 -8.93 19.60 16.94
C ASN A 280 -7.89 20.74 16.92
N ASP A 281 -8.04 21.70 17.84
CA ASP A 281 -7.17 22.88 18.00
C ASP A 281 -5.70 22.51 18.18
N GLU A 282 -5.40 21.45 18.93
CA GLU A 282 -4.03 20.98 19.17
C GLU A 282 -3.35 20.54 17.86
N ALA A 283 -4.06 19.77 17.03
CA ALA A 283 -3.57 19.32 15.75
C ALA A 283 -3.42 20.48 14.76
N VAL A 284 -4.37 21.42 14.74
CA VAL A 284 -4.29 22.65 13.92
C VAL A 284 -3.05 23.47 14.30
N ARG A 285 -2.78 23.64 15.59
CA ARG A 285 -1.60 24.37 16.08
C ARG A 285 -0.30 23.75 15.60
N TYR A 286 -0.13 22.43 15.74
CA TYR A 286 1.09 21.76 15.24
C TYR A 286 1.19 21.81 13.72
N LEU A 287 0.07 21.75 13.00
CA LEU A 287 0.05 21.89 11.56
C LEU A 287 0.51 23.29 11.11
N LYS A 288 0.02 24.36 11.74
CA LYS A 288 0.44 25.74 11.44
C LYS A 288 1.95 25.92 11.64
N LEU A 289 2.46 25.53 12.82
CA LEU A 289 3.89 25.59 13.13
C LEU A 289 4.75 24.82 12.12
N TYR A 290 4.27 23.65 11.68
CA TYR A 290 4.98 22.87 10.66
C TYR A 290 4.97 23.56 9.29
N LEU A 291 3.86 24.17 8.87
CA LEU A 291 3.79 24.90 7.60
C LEU A 291 4.62 26.20 7.64
N GLU A 292 4.67 26.90 8.77
CA GLU A 292 5.56 28.05 8.99
C GLU A 292 7.03 27.65 8.87
N GLN A 293 7.46 26.59 9.56
CA GLN A 293 8.83 26.06 9.41
C GLN A 293 9.18 25.69 7.95
N ARG A 294 8.19 25.28 7.14
CA ARG A 294 8.43 25.02 5.71
C ARG A 294 8.61 26.30 4.92
N ARG A 295 7.81 27.33 5.21
CA ARG A 295 7.92 28.65 4.58
C ARG A 295 9.25 29.33 4.91
N GLU A 296 9.72 29.19 6.15
CA GLU A 296 10.99 29.76 6.62
C GLU A 296 12.21 28.89 6.29
N GLY A 297 12.01 27.59 6.09
CA GLY A 297 13.11 26.64 5.96
C GLY A 297 13.79 26.32 7.29
N THR A 298 14.87 25.57 7.18
CA THR A 298 15.78 25.18 8.27
C THR A 298 17.20 25.10 7.71
N ASP A 299 18.22 24.92 8.55
CA ASP A 299 19.61 24.74 8.10
C ASP A 299 19.80 23.67 7.01
N LYS A 300 18.92 22.66 6.98
CA LYS A 300 19.01 21.50 6.05
C LYS A 300 18.01 21.56 4.90
N ILE A 301 16.93 22.32 5.03
CA ILE A 301 15.82 22.34 4.08
C ILE A 301 15.57 23.80 3.72
N PRO A 302 15.71 24.19 2.43
CA PRO A 302 15.48 25.56 2.04
C PRO A 302 14.03 25.99 2.26
N PRO A 303 13.78 27.30 2.44
CA PRO A 303 12.45 27.90 2.38
C PRO A 303 11.68 27.44 1.13
N GLU A 304 10.37 27.24 1.24
CA GLU A 304 9.51 26.91 0.10
C GLU A 304 8.17 27.67 0.12
N PRO A 305 7.66 28.11 -1.04
CA PRO A 305 6.28 28.58 -1.13
C PRO A 305 5.32 27.39 -1.00
N ILE A 306 4.22 27.59 -0.27
CA ILE A 306 3.16 26.59 -0.12
C ILE A 306 2.02 26.94 -1.08
N THR A 307 1.79 26.06 -2.04
CA THR A 307 0.70 26.14 -3.02
C THR A 307 -0.36 25.07 -2.74
N ASP A 308 -1.53 25.19 -3.37
CA ASP A 308 -2.65 24.25 -3.22
C ASP A 308 -2.25 22.78 -3.49
N GLU A 309 -1.33 22.59 -4.43
CA GLU A 309 -0.84 21.27 -4.85
C GLU A 309 0.33 20.75 -3.99
N SER A 310 0.87 21.58 -3.10
CA SER A 310 1.96 21.19 -2.22
C SER A 310 1.51 20.04 -1.30
N PRO A 311 2.31 18.96 -1.17
CA PRO A 311 1.98 17.87 -0.26
C PRO A 311 1.91 18.42 1.17
N LEU A 312 0.91 18.00 1.93
CA LEU A 312 0.72 18.46 3.30
C LEU A 312 1.92 18.07 4.16
N PHE A 313 2.46 16.86 3.96
CA PHE A 313 3.68 16.37 4.58
C PHE A 313 4.72 15.98 3.51
N ARG A 314 5.92 16.56 3.58
CA ARG A 314 7.03 16.28 2.66
C ARG A 314 8.15 15.42 3.25
N THR A 315 9.00 14.87 2.38
CA THR A 315 10.28 14.24 2.77
C THR A 315 11.25 15.30 3.33
N LYS A 316 12.40 14.84 3.85
CA LYS A 316 13.49 15.72 4.32
C LYS A 316 14.53 16.01 3.21
N GLU A 317 14.21 15.66 1.96
CA GLU A 317 15.04 16.02 0.81
C GLU A 317 14.95 17.53 0.55
N LYS A 318 15.87 18.13 -0.20
CA LYS A 318 15.80 19.56 -0.56
C LYS A 318 14.62 19.84 -1.50
N GLU A 319 14.38 18.93 -2.44
CA GLU A 319 13.22 18.96 -3.33
C GLU A 319 11.93 18.59 -2.59
N VAL A 320 10.83 19.23 -3.00
CA VAL A 320 9.51 19.05 -2.40
C VAL A 320 8.91 17.75 -2.91
N LYS A 321 9.08 16.66 -2.14
CA LYS A 321 8.47 15.37 -2.46
C LYS A 321 7.47 14.94 -1.38
N PRO A 322 6.32 14.35 -1.75
CA PRO A 322 5.34 13.85 -0.80
C PRO A 322 5.95 12.77 0.09
N LEU A 323 5.61 12.78 1.38
CA LEU A 323 6.13 11.82 2.34
C LEU A 323 5.57 10.41 2.07
N PRO A 324 6.38 9.40 1.69
CA PRO A 324 5.86 8.08 1.41
C PRO A 324 5.32 7.40 2.68
N PRO A 325 4.19 6.66 2.63
CA PRO A 325 3.59 6.03 3.81
C PRO A 325 4.54 5.08 4.56
N ARG A 326 5.50 4.45 3.87
CA ARG A 326 6.52 3.62 4.50
C ARG A 326 7.48 4.45 5.36
N VAL A 327 7.95 5.58 4.84
CA VAL A 327 8.86 6.50 5.55
C VAL A 327 8.14 7.11 6.75
N ALA A 328 6.89 7.53 6.58
CA ALA A 328 6.02 7.99 7.66
C ALA A 328 5.90 6.95 8.79
N LYS A 329 5.62 5.68 8.45
CA LYS A 329 5.53 4.59 9.45
C LYS A 329 6.85 4.37 10.20
N VAL A 330 7.98 4.47 9.51
CA VAL A 330 9.31 4.35 10.14
C VAL A 330 9.57 5.53 11.07
N ALA A 331 9.27 6.76 10.64
CA ALA A 331 9.42 7.95 11.46
C ALA A 331 8.61 7.85 12.77
N LEU A 332 7.31 7.52 12.68
CA LEU A 332 6.45 7.35 13.85
C LEU A 332 6.89 6.18 14.74
N ARG A 333 7.41 5.09 14.16
CA ARG A 333 7.99 3.99 14.95
C ARG A 333 9.25 4.44 15.70
N ASN A 334 10.06 5.31 15.12
CA ASN A 334 11.25 5.86 15.79
C ASN A 334 10.83 6.81 16.92
N VAL A 335 9.77 7.60 16.75
CA VAL A 335 9.18 8.38 17.85
C VAL A 335 8.75 7.46 19.01
N LEU A 336 8.04 6.37 18.72
CA LEU A 336 7.66 5.38 19.75
C LEU A 336 8.86 4.81 20.51
N LYS A 337 9.98 4.57 19.82
CA LYS A 337 11.21 4.10 20.46
C LYS A 337 11.81 5.19 21.36
N ARG A 338 11.93 6.43 20.88
CA ARG A 338 12.44 7.56 21.67
C ARG A 338 11.58 7.85 22.90
N ALA A 339 10.27 7.67 22.78
CA ALA A 339 9.32 7.83 23.89
C ALA A 339 9.28 6.64 24.88
N GLY A 340 10.09 5.59 24.67
CA GLY A 340 10.07 4.41 25.55
C GLY A 340 8.79 3.55 25.43
N LEU A 341 7.96 3.78 24.41
CA LEU A 341 6.67 3.12 24.20
C LEU A 341 6.75 1.93 23.23
N PHE A 342 7.96 1.62 22.73
CA PHE A 342 8.17 0.50 21.83
C PHE A 342 8.27 -0.82 22.62
N LYS A 343 7.12 -1.36 23.04
CA LYS A 343 7.03 -2.70 23.65
C LYS A 343 6.68 -3.75 22.61
N LYS A 344 7.47 -4.85 22.59
CA LYS A 344 7.19 -6.01 21.75
C LYS A 344 6.17 -6.90 22.47
N ASN A 345 5.08 -7.21 21.79
CA ASN A 345 4.15 -8.29 22.10
C ASN A 345 4.33 -9.38 21.02
N GLY A 346 5.20 -10.36 21.32
CA GLY A 346 5.67 -11.35 20.35
C GLY A 346 6.41 -10.75 19.15
N LYS A 347 6.03 -11.15 17.92
CA LYS A 347 6.63 -10.62 16.68
C LYS A 347 6.18 -9.18 16.34
N ARG A 348 5.30 -8.58 17.15
CA ARG A 348 4.58 -7.32 16.85
C ARG A 348 4.73 -6.31 17.98
N SER A 349 4.66 -5.00 17.70
CA SER A 349 4.56 -3.98 18.76
C SER A 349 3.12 -3.78 19.23
N GLU A 350 2.95 -3.47 20.52
CA GLU A 350 1.65 -3.15 21.14
C GLU A 350 1.02 -1.87 20.58
N ILE A 351 1.84 -0.83 20.44
CA ILE A 351 1.46 0.45 19.84
C ILE A 351 2.06 0.56 18.44
N ARG A 352 1.25 1.03 17.50
CA ARG A 352 1.55 1.17 16.08
C ARG A 352 0.94 2.46 15.57
N VAL A 353 1.28 2.82 14.34
CA VAL A 353 0.63 3.94 13.65
C VAL A 353 -0.90 3.76 13.57
N HIS A 354 -1.38 2.53 13.34
CA HIS A 354 -2.83 2.28 13.33
C HIS A 354 -3.46 2.36 14.73
N SER A 355 -2.68 2.28 15.81
CA SER A 355 -3.17 2.48 17.16
C SER A 355 -3.66 3.91 17.40
N LEU A 356 -3.08 4.93 16.75
CA LEU A 356 -3.58 6.31 16.81
C LEU A 356 -4.99 6.42 16.19
N ARG A 357 -5.24 5.72 15.09
CA ARG A 357 -6.58 5.61 14.50
C ARG A 357 -7.55 4.82 15.38
N LYS A 358 -7.06 3.85 16.17
CA LYS A 358 -7.88 3.18 17.20
C LYS A 358 -8.23 4.12 18.34
N PHE A 359 -7.27 4.94 18.80
CA PHE A 359 -7.50 5.98 19.80
C PHE A 359 -8.64 6.91 19.38
N PHE A 360 -8.60 7.42 18.14
CA PHE A 360 -9.69 8.23 17.59
C PHE A 360 -11.06 7.56 17.76
N ARG A 361 -11.20 6.33 17.26
CA ARG A 361 -12.47 5.58 17.33
C ARG A 361 -12.92 5.37 18.78
N THR A 362 -12.01 4.91 19.63
CA THR A 362 -12.29 4.64 21.04
C THR A 362 -12.73 5.90 21.77
N GLN A 363 -11.99 7.00 21.63
CA GLN A 363 -12.31 8.25 22.31
C GLN A 363 -13.62 8.86 21.82
N MET A 364 -13.83 8.96 20.51
CA MET A 364 -15.07 9.54 19.97
C MET A 364 -16.31 8.75 20.39
N THR A 365 -16.22 7.41 20.40
CA THR A 365 -17.31 6.55 20.87
C THR A 365 -17.54 6.72 22.37
N ALA A 366 -16.48 6.77 23.16
CA ALA A 366 -16.56 6.98 24.61
C ALA A 366 -17.13 8.35 24.98
N LEU A 367 -16.91 9.35 24.13
CA LEU A 367 -17.46 10.71 24.24
C LEU A 367 -18.91 10.83 23.70
N GLY A 368 -19.54 9.71 23.35
CA GLY A 368 -20.97 9.66 22.99
C GLY A 368 -21.28 9.95 21.52
N VAL A 369 -20.28 10.04 20.64
CA VAL A 369 -20.54 10.21 19.21
C VAL A 369 -21.09 8.91 18.62
N PRO A 370 -22.23 8.94 17.88
CA PRO A 370 -22.79 7.75 17.24
C PRO A 370 -21.77 7.01 16.38
N THR A 371 -21.76 5.68 16.47
CA THR A 371 -20.73 4.85 15.81
C THR A 371 -20.72 5.08 14.32
N GLU A 372 -21.88 5.25 13.69
CA GLU A 372 -22.02 5.52 12.25
C GLU A 372 -21.30 6.80 11.84
N TYR A 373 -21.33 7.84 12.67
CA TYR A 373 -20.64 9.11 12.41
C TYR A 373 -19.13 8.95 12.58
N VAL A 374 -18.69 8.20 13.58
CA VAL A 374 -17.27 7.87 13.76
C VAL A 374 -16.76 7.04 12.57
N GLU A 375 -17.51 6.04 12.14
CA GLU A 375 -17.17 5.19 10.98
C GLU A 375 -17.15 6.02 9.67
N TYR A 376 -18.07 6.99 9.51
CA TYR A 376 -18.06 7.97 8.43
C TYR A 376 -16.77 8.80 8.44
N MET A 377 -16.44 9.43 9.57
CA MET A 377 -15.21 10.24 9.73
C MET A 377 -13.92 9.44 9.53
N MET A 378 -13.99 8.12 9.70
CA MET A 378 -12.87 7.21 9.42
C MET A 378 -12.80 6.76 7.95
N GLY A 379 -13.79 7.07 7.13
CA GLY A 379 -13.89 6.58 5.75
C GLY A 379 -14.07 5.07 5.69
N HIS A 380 -14.97 4.55 6.52
CA HIS A 380 -15.47 3.18 6.42
C HIS A 380 -16.71 3.14 5.51
N LYS A 381 -16.90 2.02 4.81
CA LYS A 381 -18.10 1.83 3.99
C LYS A 381 -19.29 1.66 4.93
N LEU A 382 -20.22 2.61 4.88
CA LEU A 382 -21.47 2.54 5.61
C LEU A 382 -22.50 1.66 4.89
N SER A 383 -23.56 1.30 5.60
CA SER A 383 -24.76 0.72 5.00
C SER A 383 -25.35 1.70 3.98
N THR A 384 -25.89 1.18 2.87
CA THR A 384 -26.54 1.99 1.83
C THR A 384 -27.76 2.76 2.33
N TYR A 385 -28.33 2.34 3.46
CA TYR A 385 -29.50 2.97 4.08
C TYR A 385 -29.16 4.14 5.02
N HIS A 386 -27.87 4.35 5.32
CA HIS A 386 -27.43 5.42 6.22
C HIS A 386 -26.53 6.41 5.48
N ASP A 387 -27.17 7.48 4.99
CA ASP A 387 -26.47 8.61 4.40
C ASP A 387 -26.13 9.68 5.46
N VAL A 388 -24.95 9.52 6.08
CA VAL A 388 -24.41 10.49 7.03
C VAL A 388 -24.06 11.81 6.35
N ARG A 389 -23.69 11.78 5.06
CA ARG A 389 -23.27 12.97 4.30
C ARG A 389 -24.43 13.97 4.17
N MET A 390 -25.67 13.49 4.05
CA MET A 390 -26.87 14.33 3.99
C MET A 390 -26.99 15.33 5.15
N LYS A 391 -26.41 15.02 6.33
CA LYS A 391 -26.46 15.91 7.49
C LYS A 391 -25.64 17.19 7.32
N GLY A 392 -24.70 17.22 6.38
CA GLY A 392 -23.86 18.39 6.10
C GLY A 392 -22.64 18.53 7.02
N VAL A 393 -21.65 19.28 6.53
CA VAL A 393 -20.35 19.45 7.19
C VAL A 393 -20.48 20.12 8.56
N GLU A 394 -21.28 21.19 8.67
CA GLU A 394 -21.40 21.94 9.92
C GLU A 394 -22.11 21.15 11.03
N PHE A 395 -23.08 20.30 10.70
CA PHE A 395 -23.66 19.38 11.68
C PHE A 395 -22.60 18.40 12.22
N LEU A 396 -21.81 17.81 11.34
CA LEU A 396 -20.76 16.87 11.72
C LEU A 396 -19.64 17.58 12.49
N ARG A 397 -19.32 18.82 12.13
CA ARG A 397 -18.38 19.69 12.87
C ARG A 397 -18.89 19.95 14.27
N GLY A 398 -20.16 20.27 14.43
CA GLY A 398 -20.82 20.43 15.73
C GLY A 398 -20.70 19.17 16.59
N LYS A 399 -21.00 17.99 16.03
CA LYS A 399 -20.83 16.71 16.74
C LYS A 399 -19.39 16.39 17.12
N TYR A 400 -18.44 16.73 16.26
CA TYR A 400 -17.03 16.61 16.61
C TYR A 400 -16.62 17.57 17.73
N ALA A 401 -17.08 18.83 17.66
CA ALA A 401 -16.77 19.87 18.64
C ALA A 401 -17.37 19.53 20.02
N GLU A 402 -18.62 19.06 20.07
CA GLU A 402 -19.30 18.58 21.28
C GLU A 402 -18.52 17.47 21.97
N ALA A 403 -17.97 16.52 21.20
CA ALA A 403 -17.14 15.44 21.73
C ALA A 403 -15.85 15.96 22.40
N ASN A 404 -15.33 17.11 21.96
CA ASN A 404 -14.15 17.78 22.55
C ASN A 404 -12.97 16.81 22.76
N ILE A 405 -12.66 16.00 21.74
CA ILE A 405 -11.52 15.08 21.78
C ILE A 405 -10.21 15.87 21.94
N ARG A 406 -9.42 15.50 22.96
CA ARG A 406 -8.14 16.14 23.30
C ARG A 406 -7.05 15.13 23.55
N ILE A 407 -5.82 15.55 23.25
CA ILE A 407 -4.59 14.84 23.59
C ILE A 407 -4.10 15.32 24.94
N PHE A 408 -4.17 16.63 25.20
CA PHE A 408 -3.83 17.25 26.47
C PHE A 408 -5.13 17.56 27.23
N PRO A 409 -5.41 16.88 28.36
CA PRO A 409 -6.53 17.22 29.23
C PRO A 409 -6.49 18.70 29.61
N LYS A 410 -7.65 19.32 29.80
CA LYS A 410 -7.68 20.64 30.45
C LYS A 410 -7.21 20.45 31.91
N PRO A 411 -6.37 21.36 32.43
CA PRO A 411 -6.04 21.39 33.85
C PRO A 411 -7.29 21.55 34.72
#